data_AF-A0A182EF96-F1
#
_entry.id   AF-A0A182EF96-F1
#
_cell.length_a   1.000
_cell.length_b   1.000
_cell.length_c   1.000
_cell.angle_alpha   90.00
_cell.angle_beta   90.00
_cell.angle_gamma   90.00
#
_symmetry.space_group_name_H-M   'P 1'
#
loop_
_entity.id
_entity.type
_entity.pdbx_description
1 polymer ?
#
loop_
_entity_poly.entity_id
_entity_poly.type
_entity_poly.pdbx_seq_one_letter_code
_entity_poly.pdbx_strand_id
1 'polypeptide(L)'
;MENNVVVSKITDSEGAHVQNEFYRFINEFEDTNGMLIYKEEIPHLYHAERNTLFVQFNDLFSFSSTLASALELQFYRLYPYLCRALHLIVMDGCNDDDIRQRMQRKEFYVSIGQIKNKLRVRELTASKIGALTCISGQIVRTHPVHPELHKGVFICDDCGTKIKNVEQQFRYTP
;
A
#
# COMPACT_ATOMS: atom_id res chain seq x y z
N MET A 1 14.61 11.74 35.00
CA MET A 1 13.37 10.96 35.11
C MET A 1 12.50 11.31 33.92
N GLU A 2 12.65 10.60 32.81
CA GLU A 2 11.69 10.63 31.70
C GLU A 2 11.27 9.18 31.49
N ASN A 3 10.14 8.83 32.09
CA ASN A 3 9.47 7.58 31.78
C ASN A 3 8.94 7.72 30.35
N ASN A 4 9.74 7.31 29.36
CA ASN A 4 9.25 6.97 28.04
C ASN A 4 8.30 5.79 28.21
N VAL A 5 7.03 6.09 28.52
CA VAL A 5 5.95 5.13 28.42
C VAL A 5 5.81 4.86 26.93
N VAL A 6 6.54 3.85 26.44
CA VAL A 6 6.27 3.25 25.14
C VAL A 6 4.90 2.63 25.30
N VAL A 7 3.85 3.40 24.97
CA VAL A 7 2.49 2.89 24.92
C VAL A 7 2.55 1.69 23.98
N SER A 8 2.26 0.51 24.51
CA SER A 8 2.24 -0.72 23.73
C SER A 8 1.20 -0.53 22.63
N LYS A 9 1.67 -0.33 21.38
CA LYS A 9 0.77 -0.28 20.24
C LYS A 9 0.11 -1.65 20.12
N ILE A 10 -1.22 -1.68 20.13
CA ILE A 10 -1.96 -2.91 19.88
C ILE A 10 -1.62 -3.35 18.46
N THR A 11 -1.04 -4.54 18.33
CA THR A 11 -0.67 -5.11 17.03
C THR A 11 -1.89 -5.73 16.38
N ASP A 12 -2.19 -5.32 15.15
CA ASP A 12 -3.23 -5.93 14.33
C ASP A 12 -2.75 -7.31 13.84
N SER A 13 -3.26 -8.37 14.44
CA SER A 13 -2.89 -9.74 14.07
C SER A 13 -3.35 -10.10 12.65
N GLU A 14 -4.52 -9.60 12.22
CA GLU A 14 -5.01 -9.83 10.86
C GLU A 14 -4.16 -9.07 9.84
N GLY A 15 -3.83 -7.82 10.14
CA GLY A 15 -2.95 -7.01 9.29
C GLY A 15 -1.58 -7.67 9.09
N ALA A 16 -0.98 -8.20 10.16
CA ALA A 16 0.28 -8.93 10.09
C ALA A 16 0.17 -10.23 9.27
N HIS A 17 -0.96 -10.95 9.42
CA HIS A 17 -1.23 -12.14 8.61
C HIS A 17 -1.34 -11.79 7.11
N VAL A 18 -2.16 -10.79 6.77
CA VAL A 18 -2.32 -10.27 5.41
C VAL A 18 -1.00 -9.80 4.82
N GLN A 19 -0.15 -9.14 5.62
CA GLN A 19 1.19 -8.73 5.19
C GLN A 19 2.03 -9.93 4.73
N ASN A 20 2.09 -10.98 5.55
CA ASN A 20 2.87 -12.19 5.25
C ASN A 20 2.29 -12.96 4.07
N GLU A 21 0.96 -13.06 3.99
CA GLU A 21 0.29 -13.77 2.91
C GLU A 21 0.47 -13.05 1.57
N PHE A 22 0.37 -11.72 1.56
CA PHE A 22 0.66 -10.92 0.38
C PHE A 22 2.15 -10.98 -0.02
N TYR A 23 3.06 -11.03 0.97
CA TYR A 23 4.49 -11.25 0.70
C TYR A 23 4.73 -12.57 -0.04
N ARG A 24 4.03 -13.64 0.37
CA ARG A 24 4.10 -14.95 -0.30
C ARG A 24 3.48 -14.90 -1.68
N PHE A 25 2.31 -14.28 -1.84
CA PHE A 25 1.66 -14.11 -3.13
C PHE A 25 2.60 -13.51 -4.18
N ILE A 26 3.29 -12.41 -3.88
CA ILE A 26 4.19 -11.78 -4.86
C ILE A 26 5.39 -12.68 -5.24
N ASN A 27 5.86 -13.51 -4.31
CA ASN A 27 7.04 -14.36 -4.52
C ASN A 27 6.73 -15.73 -5.13
N GLU A 28 5.54 -16.27 -4.86
CA GLU A 28 5.14 -17.65 -5.18
C GLU A 28 4.05 -17.73 -6.26
N PHE A 29 3.36 -16.64 -6.60
CA PHE A 29 2.30 -16.68 -7.61
C PHE A 29 2.85 -16.92 -9.01
N GLU A 30 2.39 -18.00 -9.63
CA GLU A 30 2.68 -18.37 -11.00
C GLU A 30 1.42 -18.17 -11.86
N ASP A 31 1.59 -17.53 -13.02
CA ASP A 31 0.53 -17.46 -14.04
C ASP A 31 0.29 -18.83 -14.70
N THR A 32 -0.70 -18.94 -15.59
CA THR A 32 -1.02 -20.18 -16.33
C THR A 32 0.17 -20.75 -17.12
N ASN A 33 1.19 -19.92 -17.38
CA ASN A 33 2.42 -20.28 -18.09
C ASN A 33 3.58 -20.67 -17.16
N GLY A 34 3.39 -20.69 -15.84
CA GLY A 34 4.44 -20.98 -14.84
C GLY A 34 5.41 -19.81 -14.61
N MET A 35 5.05 -18.59 -15.01
CA MET A 35 5.89 -17.40 -14.85
C MET A 35 5.52 -16.63 -13.58
N LEU A 36 6.53 -16.18 -12.83
CA LEU A 36 6.38 -15.37 -11.62
C LEU A 36 6.19 -13.89 -11.97
N ILE A 37 5.07 -13.56 -12.61
CA ILE A 37 4.81 -12.24 -13.21
C ILE A 37 5.03 -11.08 -12.23
N TYR A 38 4.61 -11.23 -10.98
CA TYR A 38 4.72 -10.15 -9.98
C TYR A 38 6.15 -9.97 -9.46
N LYS A 39 6.92 -11.06 -9.42
CA LYS A 39 8.31 -11.03 -9.00
C LYS A 39 9.19 -10.40 -10.07
N GLU A 40 8.90 -10.67 -11.34
CA GLU A 40 9.59 -10.05 -12.48
C GLU A 40 9.34 -8.54 -12.57
N GLU A 41 8.24 -8.03 -12.01
CA GLU A 41 7.95 -6.60 -11.94
C GLU A 41 8.72 -5.85 -10.84
N ILE A 42 9.26 -6.54 -9.84
CA ILE A 42 9.96 -5.90 -8.71
C ILE A 42 11.18 -5.06 -9.14
N PRO A 43 12.09 -5.55 -10.02
CA PRO A 43 13.21 -4.76 -10.51
C PRO A 43 12.79 -3.46 -11.20
N HIS A 44 11.61 -3.41 -11.83
CA HIS A 44 11.12 -2.18 -12.45
C HIS A 44 10.81 -1.08 -11.43
N LEU A 45 10.53 -1.43 -10.17
CA LEU A 45 10.31 -0.47 -9.09
C LEU A 45 11.62 0.20 -8.65
N TYR A 46 12.79 -0.24 -9.12
CA TYR A 46 14.05 0.43 -8.84
C TYR A 46 14.21 1.75 -9.60
N HIS A 47 13.49 1.93 -10.72
CA HIS A 47 13.50 3.18 -11.48
C HIS A 47 12.86 4.32 -10.69
N ALA A 48 13.45 5.52 -10.74
CA ALA A 48 13.02 6.66 -9.93
C ALA A 48 11.53 7.03 -10.12
N GLU A 49 11.03 6.92 -11.36
CA GLU A 49 9.67 7.32 -11.75
C GLU A 49 8.60 6.26 -11.45
N ARG A 50 8.99 5.02 -11.10
CA ARG A 50 8.06 3.91 -10.86
C ARG A 50 7.96 3.58 -9.38
N ASN A 51 6.80 3.73 -8.78
CA ASN A 51 6.59 3.44 -7.36
C ASN A 51 5.34 2.58 -7.09
N THR A 52 4.64 2.14 -8.13
CA THR A 52 3.36 1.43 -7.99
C THR A 52 3.45 0.06 -8.63
N LEU A 53 3.10 -0.99 -7.88
CA LEU A 53 2.90 -2.35 -8.40
C LEU A 53 1.42 -2.55 -8.74
N PHE A 54 1.14 -3.02 -9.95
CA PHE A 54 -0.21 -3.34 -10.40
C PHE A 54 -0.49 -4.83 -10.16
N VAL A 55 -1.56 -5.13 -9.44
CA VAL A 55 -1.99 -6.50 -9.10
C VAL A 55 -3.39 -6.74 -9.62
N GLN A 56 -3.62 -7.89 -10.26
CA GLN A 56 -4.96 -8.28 -10.69
C GLN A 56 -5.70 -8.95 -9.54
N PHE A 57 -6.95 -8.53 -9.30
CA PHE A 57 -7.75 -9.12 -8.23
C PHE A 57 -8.05 -10.61 -8.46
N ASN A 58 -8.16 -11.06 -9.72
CA ASN A 58 -8.41 -12.46 -10.03
C ASN A 58 -7.24 -13.36 -9.61
N ASP A 59 -6.01 -12.89 -9.78
CA ASP A 59 -4.79 -13.62 -9.41
C ASP A 59 -4.66 -13.73 -7.90
N LEU A 60 -4.96 -12.64 -7.21
CA LEU A 60 -5.02 -12.63 -5.76
C LEU A 60 -6.07 -13.62 -5.23
N PHE A 61 -7.25 -13.65 -5.87
CA PHE A 61 -8.34 -14.55 -5.52
C PHE A 61 -8.03 -16.02 -5.83
N SER A 62 -7.31 -16.31 -6.92
CA SER A 62 -6.92 -17.67 -7.28
C SER A 62 -5.83 -18.21 -6.36
N PHE A 63 -4.91 -17.35 -5.89
CA PHE A 63 -3.89 -17.71 -4.90
C PHE A 63 -4.48 -17.91 -3.51
N SER A 64 -5.27 -16.94 -3.03
CA SER A 64 -5.94 -17.01 -1.73
C SER A 64 -7.26 -16.26 -1.76
N SER A 65 -8.35 -17.01 -1.75
CA SER A 65 -9.70 -16.47 -1.65
C SER A 65 -9.95 -15.78 -0.30
N THR A 66 -9.30 -16.24 0.77
CA THR A 66 -9.36 -15.63 2.10
C THR A 66 -8.73 -14.24 2.09
N LEU A 67 -7.51 -14.11 1.55
CA LEU A 67 -6.82 -12.83 1.40
C LEU A 67 -7.62 -11.85 0.55
N ALA A 68 -8.09 -12.32 -0.60
CA ALA A 68 -8.88 -11.50 -1.52
C ALA A 68 -10.18 -11.00 -0.87
N SER A 69 -10.89 -11.86 -0.13
CA SER A 69 -12.14 -11.49 0.57
C SER A 69 -11.88 -10.49 1.69
N ALA A 70 -10.81 -10.68 2.47
CA ALA A 70 -10.42 -9.74 3.52
C ALA A 70 -10.10 -8.36 2.93
N LEU A 71 -9.34 -8.33 1.83
CA LEU A 71 -9.00 -7.11 1.11
C LEU A 71 -10.21 -6.45 0.43
N GLU A 72 -11.16 -7.22 -0.08
CA GLU A 72 -12.39 -6.68 -0.64
C GLU A 72 -13.23 -5.95 0.43
N LEU A 73 -13.31 -6.50 1.64
CA LEU A 73 -14.15 -5.96 2.72
C LEU A 73 -13.49 -4.81 3.50
N GLN A 74 -12.18 -4.90 3.77
CA GLN A 74 -11.49 -4.01 4.71
C GLN A 74 -10.26 -3.34 4.09
N PHE A 75 -10.32 -3.04 2.79
CA PHE A 75 -9.20 -2.52 2.01
C PHE A 75 -8.49 -1.35 2.70
N TYR A 76 -9.22 -0.34 3.18
CA TYR A 76 -8.61 0.84 3.80
C TYR A 76 -7.75 0.51 5.03
N ARG A 77 -8.21 -0.40 5.90
CA ARG A 77 -7.47 -0.85 7.10
C ARG A 77 -6.23 -1.67 6.71
N LEU A 78 -6.37 -2.51 5.70
CA LEU A 78 -5.33 -3.49 5.30
C LEU A 78 -4.30 -2.91 4.32
N TYR A 79 -4.62 -1.84 3.60
CA TYR A 79 -3.76 -1.24 2.58
C TYR A 79 -2.34 -0.91 3.07
N PRO A 80 -2.13 -0.32 4.27
CA PRO A 80 -0.78 -0.04 4.75
C PRO A 80 0.08 -1.31 4.93
N TYR A 81 -0.54 -2.47 5.21
CA TYR A 81 0.16 -3.74 5.34
C TYR A 81 0.63 -4.26 3.97
N LEU A 82 -0.16 -4.04 2.91
CA LEU A 82 0.25 -4.38 1.54
C LEU A 82 1.45 -3.57 1.08
N CYS A 83 1.43 -2.25 1.30
CA CYS A 83 2.55 -1.38 0.94
C CYS A 83 3.81 -1.74 1.73
N ARG A 84 3.68 -2.14 3.01
CA ARG A 84 4.80 -2.65 3.81
C ARG A 84 5.36 -3.97 3.28
N ALA A 85 4.50 -4.93 2.94
CA ALA A 85 4.92 -6.18 2.33
C ALA A 85 5.69 -5.93 1.02
N LEU A 86 5.17 -5.06 0.16
CA LEU A 86 5.86 -4.66 -1.07
C LEU A 86 7.22 -4.02 -0.78
N HIS A 87 7.29 -3.10 0.17
CA HIS A 87 8.55 -2.47 0.54
C HIS A 87 9.59 -3.50 1.02
N LEU A 88 9.18 -4.51 1.80
CA LEU A 88 10.06 -5.61 2.22
C LEU A 88 10.59 -6.41 1.03
N ILE A 89 9.71 -6.79 0.08
CA ILE A 89 10.09 -7.54 -1.12
C ILE A 89 11.11 -6.75 -1.96
N VAL A 90 10.88 -5.45 -2.14
CA VAL A 90 11.82 -4.59 -2.87
C VAL A 90 13.16 -4.53 -2.15
N MET A 91 13.18 -4.42 -0.81
CA MET A 91 14.44 -4.44 -0.04
C MET A 91 15.17 -5.77 -0.17
N ASP A 92 14.46 -6.89 -0.11
CA ASP A 92 15.03 -8.24 -0.16
C ASP A 92 15.57 -8.59 -1.56
N GLY A 93 15.01 -7.98 -2.61
CA GLY A 93 15.50 -8.12 -4.00
C GLY A 93 16.71 -7.23 -4.33
N CYS A 94 17.09 -6.29 -3.45
CA CYS A 94 18.21 -5.37 -3.68
C CYS A 94 19.53 -5.96 -3.16
N ASN A 95 20.45 -6.30 -4.07
CA ASN A 95 21.80 -6.75 -3.72
C ASN A 95 22.83 -5.60 -3.66
N ASP A 96 22.48 -4.43 -4.21
CA ASP A 96 23.34 -3.25 -4.27
C ASP A 96 22.98 -2.27 -3.15
N ASP A 97 23.98 -1.87 -2.36
CA ASP A 97 23.82 -0.98 -1.21
C ASP A 97 23.34 0.43 -1.60
N ASP A 98 23.77 0.95 -2.75
CA ASP A 98 23.36 2.27 -3.23
C ASP A 98 21.88 2.27 -3.64
N ILE A 99 21.45 1.20 -4.32
CA ILE A 99 20.04 1.01 -4.69
C ILE A 99 19.20 0.85 -3.42
N ARG A 100 19.66 0.04 -2.47
CA ARG A 100 18.97 -0.21 -1.21
C ARG A 100 18.74 1.07 -0.41
N GLN A 101 19.74 1.93 -0.30
CA GLN A 101 19.59 3.22 0.40
C GLN A 101 18.56 4.13 -0.28
N ARG A 102 18.53 4.17 -1.61
CA ARG A 102 17.52 4.92 -2.37
C ARG A 102 16.13 4.34 -2.17
N MET A 103 15.98 3.02 -2.22
CA MET A 103 14.68 2.36 -2.06
C MET A 103 14.14 2.49 -0.63
N GLN A 104 14.99 2.54 0.39
CA GLN A 104 14.56 2.71 1.80
C GLN A 104 13.79 4.02 2.02
N ARG A 105 14.13 5.08 1.30
CA ARG A 105 13.45 6.39 1.40
C ARG A 105 12.28 6.54 0.44
N LYS A 106 12.12 5.58 -0.48
CA LYS A 106 11.10 5.60 -1.52
C LYS A 106 9.83 4.93 -1.00
N GLU A 107 8.71 5.56 -1.29
CA GLU A 107 7.40 4.97 -1.00
C GLU A 107 6.96 4.09 -2.16
N PHE A 108 6.35 2.96 -1.83
CA PHE A 108 5.75 2.04 -2.79
C PHE A 108 4.27 1.91 -2.53
N TYR A 109 3.52 1.78 -3.62
CA TYR A 109 2.08 1.69 -3.64
C TYR A 109 1.65 0.41 -4.33
N VAL A 110 0.54 -0.16 -3.89
CA VAL A 110 -0.12 -1.28 -4.56
C VAL A 110 -1.38 -0.76 -5.22
N SER A 111 -1.61 -1.12 -6.47
CA SER A 111 -2.83 -0.83 -7.20
C SER A 111 -3.52 -2.14 -7.58
N ILE A 112 -4.67 -2.41 -6.98
CA ILE A 112 -5.47 -3.60 -7.29
C ILE A 112 -6.46 -3.27 -8.41
N GLY A 113 -6.35 -3.98 -9.53
CA GLY A 113 -7.18 -3.79 -10.72
C GLY A 113 -8.10 -4.97 -11.01
N GLN A 114 -8.96 -4.78 -12.02
CA GLN A 114 -9.77 -5.83 -12.65
C GLN A 114 -10.75 -6.58 -11.72
N ILE A 115 -11.36 -5.86 -10.78
CA ILE A 115 -12.45 -6.43 -9.96
C ILE A 115 -13.68 -6.66 -10.84
N LYS A 116 -14.25 -7.87 -10.81
CA LYS A 116 -15.38 -8.26 -11.68
C LYS A 116 -16.67 -7.50 -11.37
N ASN A 117 -16.93 -7.21 -10.09
CA ASN A 117 -18.17 -6.60 -9.66
C ASN A 117 -18.12 -5.07 -9.87
N LYS A 118 -18.72 -4.61 -10.98
CA LYS A 118 -18.85 -3.20 -11.32
C LYS A 118 -20.13 -2.63 -10.73
N LEU A 119 -19.98 -1.67 -9.83
CA LEU A 119 -21.09 -0.95 -9.22
C LEU A 119 -21.46 0.27 -10.03
N ARG A 120 -22.77 0.55 -10.11
CA ARG A 120 -23.27 1.84 -10.61
C ARG A 120 -23.07 2.90 -9.54
N VAL A 121 -22.88 4.16 -9.93
CA VAL A 121 -22.68 5.28 -8.98
C VAL A 121 -23.80 5.35 -7.93
N ARG A 122 -25.05 5.06 -8.32
CA ARG A 122 -26.22 5.02 -7.43
C ARG A 122 -26.22 3.89 -6.39
N GLU A 123 -25.36 2.89 -6.56
CA GLU A 123 -25.24 1.74 -5.65
C GLU A 123 -24.18 1.98 -4.56
N LEU A 124 -23.45 3.10 -4.65
CA LEU A 124 -22.48 3.51 -3.66
C LEU A 124 -23.22 4.05 -2.43
N THR A 125 -23.23 3.25 -1.37
CA THR A 125 -23.80 3.59 -0.06
C THR A 125 -22.71 3.58 1.00
N ALA A 126 -23.01 4.09 2.21
CA ALA A 126 -22.07 4.11 3.32
C ALA A 126 -21.52 2.72 3.71
N SER A 127 -22.25 1.64 3.39
CA SER A 127 -21.80 0.26 3.59
C SER A 127 -20.55 -0.12 2.78
N LYS A 128 -20.22 0.65 1.74
CA LYS A 128 -19.05 0.43 0.87
C LYS A 128 -17.83 1.25 1.27
N ILE A 129 -17.91 2.07 2.33
CA ILE A 129 -16.78 2.85 2.80
C ILE A 129 -15.66 1.91 3.25
N GLY A 130 -14.45 2.17 2.75
CA GLY A 130 -13.26 1.38 3.09
C GLY A 130 -13.16 0.01 2.43
N ALA A 131 -14.16 -0.40 1.65
CA ALA A 131 -14.16 -1.62 0.84
C ALA A 131 -13.58 -1.35 -0.55
N LEU A 132 -13.07 -2.40 -1.20
CA LEU A 132 -12.59 -2.33 -2.57
C LEU A 132 -13.78 -2.44 -3.54
N THR A 133 -14.06 -1.38 -4.30
CA THR A 133 -15.18 -1.34 -5.25
C THR A 133 -14.74 -0.86 -6.63
N CYS A 134 -15.33 -1.41 -7.69
CA CYS A 134 -15.12 -0.93 -9.05
C CYS A 134 -16.31 -0.09 -9.52
N ILE A 135 -16.04 1.09 -10.07
CA ILE A 135 -17.04 2.00 -10.63
C ILE A 135 -16.65 2.29 -12.09
N SER A 136 -17.64 2.39 -12.96
CA SER A 136 -17.45 2.81 -14.36
C SER A 136 -18.17 4.14 -14.63
N GLY A 137 -17.52 5.04 -15.35
CA GLY A 137 -18.10 6.32 -15.75
C GLY A 137 -17.28 7.02 -16.83
N GLN A 138 -17.86 8.06 -17.42
CA GLN A 138 -17.18 8.95 -18.36
C GLN A 138 -16.53 10.11 -17.61
N ILE A 139 -15.30 10.45 -18.00
CA ILE A 139 -14.58 11.60 -17.46
C ILE A 139 -15.05 12.86 -18.21
N VAL A 140 -15.61 13.83 -17.48
CA VAL A 140 -16.14 15.08 -18.06
C VAL A 140 -15.20 16.25 -17.81
N ARG A 141 -14.45 16.23 -16.70
CA ARG A 141 -13.50 17.27 -16.31
C ARG A 141 -12.30 16.64 -15.62
N THR A 142 -11.12 17.20 -15.86
CA THR A 142 -9.88 16.92 -15.15
C THR A 142 -9.33 18.23 -14.60
N HIS A 143 -8.68 18.16 -13.43
CA HIS A 143 -7.98 19.28 -12.82
C HIS A 143 -6.46 19.07 -12.95
N PRO A 144 -5.66 20.15 -12.97
CA PRO A 144 -4.20 20.01 -12.97
C PRO A 144 -3.72 19.33 -11.69
N VAL A 145 -2.55 18.69 -11.78
CA VAL A 145 -1.91 18.02 -10.65
C VAL A 145 -1.44 19.06 -9.63
N HIS A 146 -1.79 18.83 -8.36
CA HIS A 146 -1.33 19.63 -7.24
C HIS A 146 -0.57 18.74 -6.24
N PRO A 147 0.53 19.21 -5.65
CA PRO A 147 1.22 18.47 -4.61
C PRO A 147 0.38 18.45 -3.31
N GLU A 148 0.36 17.31 -2.63
CA GLU A 148 -0.27 17.12 -1.33
C GLU A 148 0.81 16.80 -0.29
N LEU A 149 0.75 17.45 0.89
CA LEU A 149 1.60 17.08 2.01
C LEU A 149 0.97 15.87 2.73
N HIS A 150 1.47 14.67 2.45
CA HIS A 150 0.99 13.44 3.08
C HIS A 150 1.76 13.07 4.36
N LYS A 151 3.06 13.39 4.42
CA LYS A 151 3.93 13.15 5.59
C LYS A 151 4.83 14.35 5.84
N GLY A 152 4.84 14.81 7.08
CA GLY A 152 5.65 15.94 7.54
C GLY A 152 6.80 15.53 8.46
N VAL A 153 7.82 16.39 8.51
CA VAL A 153 8.83 16.42 9.57
C VAL A 153 8.68 17.74 10.30
N PHE A 154 8.41 17.67 11.59
CA PHE A 154 8.16 18.83 12.44
C PHE A 154 9.33 19.02 13.40
N ILE A 155 9.61 20.27 13.75
CA ILE A 155 10.62 20.64 14.73
C ILE A 155 9.87 21.24 15.91
N CYS A 156 10.09 20.71 17.11
CA CYS A 156 9.54 21.32 18.31
C CYS A 156 10.24 22.66 18.57
N ASP A 157 9.47 23.74 18.71
CA ASP A 157 10.03 25.09 18.92
C ASP A 157 10.74 25.24 20.28
N ASP A 158 10.28 24.51 21.31
CA ASP A 158 10.86 24.63 22.67
C ASP A 158 12.17 23.86 22.82
N CYS A 159 12.25 22.64 22.28
CA CYS A 159 13.39 21.74 22.49
C CYS A 159 14.21 21.44 21.23
N GLY A 160 13.81 21.94 20.06
CA GLY A 160 14.49 21.71 18.78
C GLY A 160 14.42 20.26 18.28
N THR A 161 13.64 19.39 18.93
CA THR A 161 13.57 17.96 18.56
C THR A 161 12.87 17.76 17.22
N LYS A 162 13.48 16.95 16.34
CA LYS A 162 12.93 16.60 15.01
C LYS A 162 12.01 15.39 15.09
N ILE A 163 10.72 15.61 14.90
CA ILE A 163 9.69 14.58 14.82
C ILE A 163 9.46 14.22 13.35
N LYS A 164 9.85 13.01 12.94
CA LYS A 164 9.75 12.54 11.54
C LYS A 164 8.50 11.69 11.31
N ASN A 165 8.08 11.59 10.06
CA ASN A 165 7.04 10.67 9.58
C ASN A 165 5.66 10.91 10.22
N VAL A 166 5.30 12.18 10.42
CA VAL A 166 3.96 12.55 10.92
C VAL A 166 2.98 12.55 9.74
N GLU A 167 2.11 11.54 9.69
CA GLU A 167 1.06 11.41 8.68
C GLU A 167 0.04 12.55 8.78
N GLN A 168 -0.34 13.14 7.64
CA GLN A 168 -1.34 14.19 7.56
C GLN A 168 -2.68 13.61 7.10
N GLN A 169 -3.75 13.83 7.87
CA GLN A 169 -5.09 13.32 7.54
C GLN A 169 -5.93 14.41 6.88
N PHE A 170 -5.66 14.70 5.60
CA PHE A 170 -6.40 15.68 4.78
C PHE A 170 -6.56 17.09 5.42
N ARG A 171 -5.71 17.40 6.40
CA ARG A 171 -5.65 18.66 7.12
C ARG A 171 -4.23 18.85 7.61
N TYR A 172 -3.73 20.08 7.54
CA TYR A 172 -2.50 20.45 8.21
C TYR A 172 -2.67 20.28 9.71
N THR A 173 -1.96 19.30 10.25
CA THR A 173 -1.83 19.12 11.70
C THR A 173 -0.66 20.00 12.12
N PRO A 174 -0.90 21.07 12.91
CA PRO A 174 0.17 21.95 13.37
C PRO A 174 1.17 21.22 14.28
#